data_AF-A0A856MCL5-F1
#
_entry.id   AF-A0A856MCL5-F1
#
_cell.length_a   1.000
_cell.length_b   1.000
_cell.length_c   1.000
_cell.angle_alpha   90.00
_cell.angle_beta   90.00
_cell.angle_gamma   90.00
#
_symmetry.space_group_name_H-M   'P 1'
#
loop_
_entity.id
_entity.type
_entity.pdbx_description
1 polymer ?
#
loop_
_entity_poly.entity_id
_entity_poly.type
_entity_poly.pdbx_seq_one_letter_code
_entity_poly.pdbx_strand_id
1 'polypeptide(L)'
;MPTKVTVNSGQIAINDGSTFLVTASDGSIDDNLAQGFFVRDTRLISYYEVSLNRQPLQLLASSPLQHHRALYQFTNRETPTIDGTLPSGCLLVTIRRDIAVGMHEDIDITSHYTQTVELKLMLAIRSDFADIFQVKSQHLLPRGAIATTWKDSILKTEYRNAEFYRGLQITPTCASSTPYYGNGRLMFDIKLEPGQTWHSCVDFTALADGDVLQPQQTCTVSHDTEAARVRDDFVQSATQLQSSNAEIAAYYRQSLIDFGALRIKVEDRGQHFWMPAAGIPWFVAVFGRDAIIASLQTIMVYPEFARGTLIKLAQLQATTVDDWRDAQPGRMLHEIRRGELAQLHEIPHTPYYGTIDTTILFLSDRIDPATARNSNGLENISCLNLLN
;
A
#
# COMPACT_ATOMS: atom_id res chain seq x y z
N MET A 1 30.48 -17.97 -11.77
CA MET A 1 30.40 -16.69 -11.04
C MET A 1 29.18 -16.77 -10.14
N PRO A 2 29.29 -16.59 -8.81
CA PRO A 2 28.10 -16.60 -7.97
C PRO A 2 27.22 -15.40 -8.35
N THR A 3 25.95 -15.68 -8.66
CA THR A 3 24.95 -14.66 -8.93
C THR A 3 24.87 -13.74 -7.73
N LYS A 4 25.34 -12.50 -7.89
CA LYS A 4 25.23 -11.48 -6.86
C LYS A 4 23.77 -11.06 -6.81
N VAL A 5 22.97 -11.75 -5.99
CA VAL A 5 21.59 -11.35 -5.70
C VAL A 5 21.69 -9.99 -5.02
N THR A 6 21.37 -8.94 -5.77
CA THR A 6 21.37 -7.58 -5.24
C THR A 6 20.01 -7.40 -4.57
N VAL A 7 19.97 -7.61 -3.25
CA VAL A 7 18.72 -7.61 -2.45
C VAL A 7 18.11 -6.20 -2.31
N ASN A 8 18.81 -5.16 -2.78
CA ASN A 8 18.35 -3.78 -2.65
C ASN A 8 18.11 -3.17 -4.02
N SER A 9 16.83 -3.08 -4.42
CA SER A 9 16.39 -2.42 -5.65
C SER A 9 16.56 -0.88 -5.61
N GLY A 10 17.09 -0.34 -4.52
CA GLY A 10 17.12 1.10 -4.25
C GLY A 10 15.73 1.67 -3.92
N GLN A 11 14.76 0.81 -3.62
CA GLN A 11 13.37 1.18 -3.36
C GLN A 11 12.85 0.53 -2.08
N ILE A 12 11.90 1.19 -1.43
CA ILE A 12 11.13 0.65 -0.31
C ILE A 12 9.67 0.59 -0.71
N ALA A 13 9.08 -0.59 -0.56
CA ALA A 13 7.67 -0.84 -0.78
C ALA A 13 7.02 -1.30 0.53
N ILE A 14 5.89 -0.67 0.88
CA ILE A 14 5.03 -1.08 1.99
C ILE A 14 3.56 -1.09 1.54
N ASN A 15 2.72 -1.94 2.14
CA ASN A 15 1.32 -2.07 1.78
C ASN A 15 0.43 -2.52 2.95
N ASP A 16 -0.86 -2.30 2.79
CA ASP A 16 -1.92 -2.96 3.56
C ASP A 16 -3.10 -3.22 2.60
N GLY A 17 -3.43 -4.50 2.41
CA GLY A 17 -4.34 -4.91 1.35
C GLY A 17 -3.92 -4.39 -0.03
N SER A 18 -4.80 -3.63 -0.67
CA SER A 18 -4.58 -3.02 -2.00
C SER A 18 -4.07 -1.57 -1.97
N THR A 19 -3.85 -1.01 -0.77
CA THR A 19 -3.21 0.30 -0.60
C THR A 19 -1.71 0.07 -0.42
N PHE A 20 -0.88 0.80 -1.17
CA PHE A 20 0.57 0.61 -1.09
C PHE A 20 1.35 1.89 -1.37
N LEU A 21 2.60 1.92 -0.91
CA LEU A 21 3.56 3.00 -1.13
C LEU A 21 4.83 2.40 -1.72
N VAL A 22 5.32 3.00 -2.79
CA VAL A 22 6.64 2.72 -3.37
C VAL A 22 7.46 4.01 -3.36
N THR A 23 8.66 3.95 -2.80
CA THR A 23 9.56 5.10 -2.61
C THR A 23 10.98 4.73 -3.01
N ALA A 24 11.85 5.73 -3.21
CA ALA A 24 13.29 5.51 -3.19
C ALA A 24 13.76 5.08 -1.78
N SER A 25 15.00 4.61 -1.66
CA SER A 25 15.56 4.21 -0.36
C SER A 25 15.55 5.32 0.69
N ASP A 26 15.60 6.58 0.27
CA ASP A 26 15.52 7.75 1.15
C ASP A 26 14.07 8.21 1.42
N GLY A 27 13.07 7.44 1.02
CA GLY A 27 11.66 7.77 1.22
C GLY A 27 11.12 8.87 0.29
N SER A 28 11.94 9.41 -0.62
CA SER A 28 11.47 10.34 -1.65
C SER A 28 10.61 9.61 -2.70
N ILE A 29 9.77 10.38 -3.39
CA ILE A 29 8.95 9.91 -4.51
C ILE A 29 9.23 10.83 -5.70
N ASP A 30 9.67 10.25 -6.81
CA ASP A 30 9.90 10.90 -8.10
C ASP A 30 8.75 10.57 -9.07
N ASP A 31 8.13 11.62 -9.63
CA ASP A 31 6.97 11.51 -10.51
C ASP A 31 7.29 10.88 -11.88
N ASN A 32 8.57 10.83 -12.25
CA ASN A 32 9.08 10.18 -13.47
C ASN A 32 9.30 8.67 -13.29
N LEU A 33 9.31 8.18 -12.05
CA LEU A 33 9.46 6.78 -11.72
C LEU A 33 8.11 6.16 -11.35
N ALA A 34 8.07 4.83 -11.32
CA ALA A 34 6.92 4.06 -10.82
C ALA A 34 6.84 4.07 -9.27
N GLN A 35 7.05 5.24 -8.68
CA GLN A 35 6.95 5.51 -7.25
C GLN A 35 5.63 6.24 -6.97
N GLY A 36 5.16 6.16 -5.73
CA GLY A 36 3.96 6.85 -5.30
C GLY A 36 3.22 6.16 -4.17
N PHE A 37 2.24 6.87 -3.62
CA PHE A 37 1.20 6.30 -2.76
C PHE A 37 -0.02 5.97 -3.61
N PHE A 38 -0.42 4.70 -3.62
CA PHE A 38 -1.47 4.17 -4.49
C PHE A 38 -2.64 3.63 -3.69
N VAL A 39 -3.84 3.98 -4.14
CA VAL A 39 -5.10 3.50 -3.57
C VAL A 39 -6.02 3.18 -4.74
N ARG A 40 -6.57 1.95 -4.77
CA ARG A 40 -7.55 1.51 -5.78
C ARG A 40 -7.10 1.85 -7.22
N ASP A 41 -5.90 1.38 -7.57
CA ASP A 41 -5.25 1.57 -8.87
C ASP A 41 -5.02 3.05 -9.29
N THR A 42 -5.01 3.99 -8.34
CA THR A 42 -4.74 5.42 -8.59
C THR A 42 -3.54 5.91 -7.79
N ARG A 43 -2.58 6.60 -8.43
CA ARG A 43 -1.46 7.28 -7.75
C ARG A 43 -1.90 8.59 -7.10
N LEU A 44 -2.09 8.59 -5.78
CA LEU A 44 -2.54 9.76 -5.02
C LEU A 44 -1.40 10.71 -4.65
N ILE A 45 -0.19 10.18 -4.42
CA ILE A 45 1.02 10.99 -4.25
C ILE A 45 1.99 10.60 -5.35
N SER A 46 2.32 11.55 -6.21
CA SER A 46 3.27 11.37 -7.33
C SER A 46 4.64 11.97 -7.04
N TYR A 47 4.73 12.91 -6.10
CA TYR A 47 6.00 13.48 -5.66
C TYR A 47 5.97 13.71 -4.15
N TYR A 48 7.07 13.38 -3.48
CA TYR A 48 7.29 13.61 -2.06
C TYR A 48 8.75 13.92 -1.80
N GLU A 49 9.02 15.02 -1.10
CA GLU A 49 10.35 15.41 -0.64
C GLU A 49 10.25 16.06 0.75
N VAL A 50 11.19 15.71 1.62
CA VAL A 50 11.38 16.31 2.94
C VAL A 50 12.69 17.10 2.98
N SER A 51 12.65 18.31 3.51
CA SER A 51 13.82 19.19 3.61
C SER A 51 13.77 20.09 4.85
N LEU A 52 14.95 20.57 5.28
CA LEU A 52 15.10 21.58 6.33
C LEU A 52 15.69 22.84 5.72
N ASN A 53 15.01 23.98 5.83
CA ASN A 53 15.43 25.25 5.18
C ASN A 53 15.76 25.07 3.68
N ARG A 54 15.00 24.24 2.96
CA ARG A 54 15.22 23.87 1.54
C ARG A 54 16.51 23.09 1.27
N GLN A 55 17.22 22.67 2.32
CA GLN A 55 18.36 21.75 2.18
C GLN A 55 17.87 20.31 2.30
N PRO A 56 18.29 19.43 1.36
CA PRO A 56 17.95 18.02 1.44
C PRO A 56 18.63 17.39 2.66
N LEU A 57 17.98 16.39 3.23
CA LEU A 57 18.55 15.59 4.30
C LEU A 57 19.64 14.63 3.77
N GLN A 58 20.47 14.12 4.67
CA GLN A 58 21.41 13.06 4.39
C GLN A 58 20.91 11.76 5.03
N LEU A 59 20.61 10.76 4.21
CA LEU A 59 20.17 9.45 4.69
C LEU A 59 21.29 8.76 5.49
N LEU A 60 20.97 8.30 6.69
CA LEU A 60 21.82 7.46 7.53
C LEU A 60 21.45 5.99 7.38
N ALA A 61 20.16 5.69 7.47
CA ALA A 61 19.63 4.34 7.35
C ALA A 61 18.16 4.37 6.93
N SER A 62 17.72 3.31 6.26
CA SER A 62 16.33 3.09 5.88
C SER A 62 16.02 1.60 5.88
N SER A 63 14.85 1.21 6.37
CA SER A 63 14.41 -0.18 6.28
C SER A 63 12.89 -0.28 6.29
N PRO A 64 12.29 -1.19 5.49
CA PRO A 64 10.98 -1.72 5.84
C PRO A 64 11.14 -2.49 7.16
N LEU A 65 10.41 -2.09 8.20
CA LEU A 65 10.39 -2.81 9.49
C LEU A 65 9.43 -4.00 9.40
N GLN A 66 8.32 -3.79 8.70
CA GLN A 66 7.26 -4.76 8.42
C GLN A 66 6.70 -4.44 7.03
N HIS A 67 5.88 -5.33 6.46
CA HIS A 67 5.31 -5.08 5.13
C HIS A 67 4.46 -3.81 5.05
N HIS A 68 3.89 -3.33 6.16
CA HIS A 68 3.07 -2.11 6.20
C HIS A 68 3.79 -0.92 6.86
N ARG A 69 5.08 -1.06 7.23
CA ARG A 69 5.81 -0.04 8.01
C ARG A 69 7.24 0.13 7.53
N ALA A 70 7.65 1.38 7.29
CA ALA A 70 9.02 1.74 6.97
C ALA A 70 9.58 2.78 7.95
N LEU A 71 10.89 2.72 8.19
CA LEU A 71 11.63 3.67 9.00
C LEU A 71 12.77 4.26 8.19
N TYR A 72 12.94 5.56 8.30
CA TYR A 72 13.99 6.33 7.67
C TYR A 72 14.67 7.19 8.73
N GLN A 73 15.99 7.17 8.75
CA GLN A 73 16.81 7.98 9.65
C GLN A 73 17.75 8.83 8.82
N PHE A 74 17.75 10.12 9.11
CA PHE A 74 18.57 11.11 8.42
C PHE A 74 19.31 11.99 9.41
N THR A 75 20.26 12.73 8.87
CA THR A 75 20.83 13.91 9.50
C THR A 75 20.76 15.12 8.59
N ASN A 76 20.96 16.30 9.14
CA ASN A 76 21.06 17.52 8.35
C ASN A 76 22.43 17.62 7.68
N ARG A 77 22.44 18.22 6.48
CA ARG A 77 23.66 18.76 5.86
C ARG A 77 24.03 20.09 6.52
N GLU A 78 25.14 20.67 6.12
CA GLU A 78 25.42 22.07 6.47
C GLU A 78 24.27 22.95 5.96
N THR A 79 23.57 23.62 6.88
CA THR A 79 22.30 24.29 6.61
C THR A 79 22.38 25.75 7.02
N PRO A 80 22.21 26.70 6.09
CA PRO A 80 22.04 28.10 6.42
C PRO A 80 20.80 28.34 7.30
N THR A 81 20.97 29.10 8.37
CA THR A 81 19.90 29.53 9.28
C THR A 81 19.90 31.06 9.38
N ILE A 82 18.91 31.61 10.08
CA ILE A 82 18.85 33.06 10.32
C ILE A 82 20.03 33.50 11.20
N ASP A 83 20.43 32.68 12.16
CA ASP A 83 21.48 32.97 13.14
C ASP A 83 22.89 32.52 12.72
N GLY A 84 23.05 32.06 11.47
CA GLY A 84 24.34 31.64 10.93
C GLY A 84 24.25 30.37 10.09
N THR A 85 25.14 29.42 10.36
CA THR A 85 25.19 28.14 9.64
C THR A 85 25.19 27.01 10.65
N LEU A 86 24.22 26.10 10.53
CA LEU A 86 24.16 24.88 11.29
C LEU A 86 25.10 23.85 10.64
N PRO A 87 26.13 23.34 11.35
CA PRO A 87 27.01 22.31 10.81
C PRO A 87 26.25 21.03 10.44
N SER A 88 26.80 20.22 9.53
CA SER A 88 26.22 18.91 9.21
C SER A 88 26.31 17.96 10.39
N GLY A 89 25.37 17.02 10.51
CA GLY A 89 25.45 15.97 11.54
C GLY A 89 24.92 16.39 12.92
N CYS A 90 24.28 17.55 13.04
CA CYS A 90 23.82 18.10 14.31
C CYS A 90 22.40 17.67 14.69
N LEU A 91 21.59 17.21 13.72
CA LEU A 91 20.22 16.78 13.93
C LEU A 91 20.08 15.30 13.63
N LEU A 92 19.24 14.61 14.39
CA LEU A 92 18.68 13.32 14.02
C LEU A 92 17.24 13.54 13.56
N VAL A 93 16.94 13.18 12.31
CA VAL A 93 15.58 13.21 11.76
C VAL A 93 15.12 11.78 11.57
N THR A 94 14.04 11.40 12.24
CA THR A 94 13.42 10.07 12.09
C THR A 94 12.07 10.24 11.43
N ILE A 95 11.85 9.52 10.34
CA ILE A 95 10.55 9.46 9.66
C ILE A 95 10.08 8.01 9.70
N ARG A 96 8.89 7.77 10.25
CA ARG A 96 8.22 6.48 10.19
C ARG A 96 7.00 6.61 9.30
N ARG A 97 6.78 5.63 8.42
CA ARG A 97 5.56 5.53 7.62
C ARG A 97 4.85 4.23 7.89
N ASP A 98 3.53 4.33 8.02
CA ASP A 98 2.62 3.23 8.26
C ASP A 98 1.51 3.26 7.23
N ILE A 99 1.15 2.10 6.66
CA ILE A 99 -0.08 1.93 5.89
C ILE A 99 -1.04 1.07 6.70
N ALA A 100 -2.22 1.61 6.97
CA ALA A 100 -3.33 0.90 7.59
C ALA A 100 -4.61 1.58 7.12
N VAL A 101 -5.25 1.04 6.06
CA VAL A 101 -6.33 1.70 5.30
C VAL A 101 -5.86 2.96 4.53
N GLY A 102 -5.37 3.97 5.23
CA GLY A 102 -4.66 5.15 4.69
C GLY A 102 -3.16 5.11 5.01
N MET A 103 -2.44 6.23 4.82
CA MET A 103 -1.03 6.35 5.21
C MET A 103 -0.86 7.33 6.38
N HIS A 104 -0.06 6.94 7.35
CA HIS A 104 0.35 7.77 8.50
C HIS A 104 1.85 7.97 8.46
N GLU A 105 2.32 9.17 8.79
CA GLU A 105 3.74 9.50 8.89
C GLU A 105 4.04 10.19 10.23
N ASP A 106 5.02 9.67 10.97
CA ASP A 106 5.59 10.35 12.13
C ASP A 106 6.92 10.98 11.76
N ILE A 107 7.13 12.22 12.17
CA ILE A 107 8.38 12.96 11.95
C ILE A 107 8.90 13.46 13.29
N ASP A 108 10.05 12.95 13.70
CA ASP A 108 10.80 13.39 14.86
C ASP A 108 12.10 14.07 14.44
N ILE A 109 12.39 15.23 15.03
CA ILE A 109 13.64 15.98 14.78
C ILE A 109 14.26 16.30 16.14
N THR A 110 15.39 15.67 16.44
CA THR A 110 16.14 15.86 17.69
C THR A 110 17.41 16.67 17.44
N SER A 111 17.63 17.71 18.24
CA SER A 111 18.86 18.50 18.20
C SER A 111 19.94 17.89 19.09
N HIS A 112 21.09 17.55 18.51
CA HIS A 112 22.33 17.23 19.21
C HIS A 112 23.34 18.39 19.16
N TYR A 113 22.89 19.56 18.71
CA TYR A 113 23.71 20.76 18.70
C TYR A 113 23.79 21.41 20.08
N THR A 114 24.86 22.17 20.34
CA THR A 114 25.10 22.80 21.64
C THR A 114 24.39 24.16 21.80
N GLN A 115 23.77 24.68 20.75
CA GLN A 115 23.03 25.94 20.76
C GLN A 115 21.59 25.70 20.29
N THR A 116 20.70 26.65 20.57
CA THR A 116 19.34 26.66 20.05
C THR A 116 19.36 26.70 18.52
N VAL A 117 18.48 25.93 17.89
CA VAL A 117 18.39 25.79 16.44
C VAL A 117 16.99 26.18 15.97
N GLU A 118 16.92 27.15 15.06
CA GLU A 118 15.68 27.58 14.42
C GLU A 118 15.68 27.23 12.93
N LEU A 119 14.67 26.45 12.51
CA LEU A 119 14.58 25.84 11.17
C LEU A 119 13.13 25.82 10.68
N LYS A 120 12.96 25.58 9.38
CA LYS A 120 11.69 25.25 8.77
C LYS A 120 11.75 23.84 8.19
N LEU A 121 10.90 22.94 8.71
CA LEU A 121 10.61 21.67 8.04
C LEU A 121 9.68 21.95 6.87
N MET A 122 10.00 21.40 5.71
CA MET A 122 9.23 21.60 4.49
C MET A 122 8.96 20.26 3.81
N LEU A 123 7.68 19.94 3.63
CA LEU A 123 7.19 18.78 2.90
C LEU A 123 6.64 19.24 1.56
N ALA A 124 7.29 18.85 0.46
CA ALA A 124 6.78 19.08 -0.89
C ALA A 124 6.00 17.85 -1.34
N ILE A 125 4.69 17.99 -1.52
CA ILE A 125 3.79 16.89 -1.84
C ILE A 125 3.02 17.27 -3.10
N ARG A 126 2.99 16.39 -4.10
CA ARG A 126 2.20 16.56 -5.32
C ARG A 126 1.37 15.32 -5.62
N SER A 127 0.26 15.54 -6.30
CA SER A 127 -0.66 14.50 -6.74
C SER A 127 -0.92 14.65 -8.24
N ASP A 128 -0.96 13.53 -8.96
CA ASP A 128 -1.35 13.49 -10.37
C ASP A 128 -2.62 12.66 -10.63
N PHE A 129 -2.99 11.79 -9.67
CA PHE A 129 -4.14 10.88 -9.77
C PHE A 129 -4.09 9.96 -10.99
N ALA A 130 -2.88 9.64 -11.45
CA ALA A 130 -2.68 8.80 -12.62
C ALA A 130 -3.19 7.37 -12.37
N ASP A 131 -3.82 6.79 -13.39
CA ASP A 131 -4.19 5.37 -13.38
C ASP A 131 -2.92 4.50 -13.38
N ILE A 132 -2.97 3.38 -12.66
CA ILE A 132 -1.84 2.47 -12.51
C ILE A 132 -1.25 2.01 -13.86
N PHE A 133 -2.07 1.84 -14.90
CA PHE A 133 -1.57 1.45 -16.22
C PHE A 133 -0.81 2.58 -16.92
N GLN A 134 -1.19 3.85 -16.69
CA GLN A 134 -0.46 5.00 -17.19
C GLN A 134 0.90 5.12 -16.50
N VAL A 135 0.94 4.91 -15.17
CA VAL A 135 2.20 4.90 -14.42
C VAL A 135 3.11 3.76 -14.90
N LYS A 136 2.55 2.55 -15.07
CA LYS A 136 3.30 1.37 -15.55
C LYS A 136 3.89 1.57 -16.95
N SER A 137 3.14 2.20 -17.84
CA SER A 137 3.56 2.47 -19.23
C SER A 137 4.37 3.76 -19.37
N GLN A 138 4.54 4.54 -18.29
CA GLN A 138 5.10 5.89 -18.31
C GLN A 138 4.42 6.83 -19.32
N HIS A 139 3.15 6.58 -19.62
CA HIS A 139 2.35 7.39 -20.53
C HIS A 139 1.28 8.15 -19.76
N LEU A 140 1.73 9.16 -19.00
CA LEU A 140 0.88 10.01 -18.18
C LEU A 140 0.15 11.03 -19.07
N LEU A 141 -1.18 10.94 -19.12
CA LEU A 141 -2.02 11.88 -19.86
C LEU A 141 -2.89 12.66 -18.87
N PRO A 142 -2.79 14.01 -18.84
CA PRO A 142 -3.69 14.82 -18.03
C PRO A 142 -5.09 14.83 -18.69
N ARG A 143 -6.11 14.38 -17.97
CA ARG A 143 -7.49 14.24 -18.50
C ARG A 143 -8.51 15.09 -17.74
N GLY A 144 -8.46 15.04 -16.40
CA GLY A 144 -9.39 15.78 -15.53
C GLY A 144 -8.84 17.06 -14.92
N ALA A 145 -9.64 17.64 -14.02
CA ALA A 145 -9.28 18.83 -13.26
C ALA A 145 -8.74 18.44 -11.88
N ILE A 146 -7.62 19.04 -11.49
CA ILE A 146 -7.04 18.92 -10.15
C ILE A 146 -7.21 20.26 -9.43
N ALA A 147 -7.69 20.21 -8.19
CA ALA A 147 -7.80 21.38 -7.32
C ALA A 147 -7.17 21.07 -5.95
N THR A 148 -6.32 21.98 -5.47
CA THR A 148 -5.71 21.91 -4.14
C THR A 148 -6.19 23.08 -3.29
N THR A 149 -6.59 22.79 -2.05
CA THR A 149 -7.03 23.77 -1.07
C THR A 149 -6.33 23.56 0.26
N TRP A 150 -6.03 24.66 0.94
CA TRP A 150 -5.57 24.66 2.34
C TRP A 150 -6.60 25.42 3.17
N LYS A 151 -7.26 24.72 4.09
CA LYS A 151 -8.26 25.30 4.97
C LYS A 151 -8.29 24.53 6.28
N ASP A 152 -8.43 25.23 7.41
CA ASP A 152 -8.55 24.61 8.73
C ASP A 152 -7.42 23.61 9.05
N SER A 153 -6.18 23.96 8.64
CA SER A 153 -4.98 23.11 8.74
C SER A 153 -5.02 21.79 7.97
N ILE A 154 -5.92 21.67 6.99
CA ILE A 154 -6.07 20.50 6.15
C ILE A 154 -5.68 20.87 4.71
N LEU A 155 -4.73 20.14 4.15
CA LEU A 155 -4.38 20.23 2.73
C LEU A 155 -5.17 19.17 1.97
N LYS A 156 -6.11 19.61 1.13
CA LYS A 156 -6.97 18.72 0.35
C LYS A 156 -6.68 18.92 -1.13
N THR A 157 -6.31 17.84 -1.83
CA THR A 157 -6.21 17.81 -3.29
C THR A 157 -7.23 16.85 -3.84
N GLU A 158 -8.00 17.28 -4.84
CA GLU A 158 -9.08 16.52 -5.45
C GLU A 158 -8.92 16.48 -6.96
N TYR A 159 -9.31 15.36 -7.55
CA TYR A 159 -9.33 15.11 -8.98
C TYR A 159 -10.72 14.68 -9.43
N ARG A 160 -11.18 15.28 -10.53
CA ARG A 160 -12.45 14.94 -11.18
C ARG A 160 -12.27 14.84 -12.69
N ASN A 161 -12.79 13.75 -13.25
CA ASN A 161 -12.91 13.56 -14.68
C ASN A 161 -14.21 12.80 -14.99
N ALA A 162 -15.16 13.45 -15.66
CA ALA A 162 -16.53 12.95 -15.79
C ALA A 162 -17.09 12.50 -14.41
N GLU A 163 -17.54 11.26 -14.28
CA GLU A 163 -18.05 10.68 -13.03
C GLU A 163 -16.94 10.15 -12.10
N PHE A 164 -15.69 10.08 -12.57
CA PHE A 164 -14.58 9.58 -11.78
C PHE A 164 -14.08 10.64 -10.79
N TYR A 165 -13.92 10.24 -9.53
CA TYR A 165 -13.45 11.09 -8.44
C TYR A 165 -12.40 10.40 -7.58
N ARG A 166 -11.33 11.14 -7.28
CA ARG A 166 -10.32 10.77 -6.29
C ARG A 166 -9.90 12.00 -5.49
N GLY A 167 -9.49 11.79 -4.25
CA GLY A 167 -8.96 12.86 -3.42
C GLY A 167 -7.94 12.36 -2.41
N LEU A 168 -7.12 13.29 -1.96
CA LEU A 168 -6.14 13.12 -0.90
C LEU A 168 -6.30 14.26 0.09
N GLN A 169 -6.53 13.91 1.34
CA GLN A 169 -6.56 14.84 2.46
C GLN A 169 -5.34 14.60 3.35
N ILE A 170 -4.58 15.66 3.61
CA ILE A 170 -3.35 15.63 4.40
C ILE A 170 -3.58 16.50 5.63
N THR A 171 -3.57 15.85 6.79
CA THR A 171 -3.87 16.48 8.08
C THR A 171 -2.67 16.32 9.00
N PRO A 172 -1.91 17.38 9.30
CA PRO A 172 -0.95 17.36 10.38
C PRO A 172 -1.66 17.21 11.73
N THR A 173 -1.21 16.28 12.56
CA THR A 173 -1.76 15.98 13.87
C THR A 173 -0.63 15.92 14.91
N CYS A 174 -0.95 16.18 16.18
CA CYS A 174 0.02 16.15 17.29
C CYS A 174 1.30 16.96 17.05
N ALA A 175 1.22 18.02 16.22
CA ALA A 175 2.37 18.82 15.83
C ALA A 175 2.85 19.71 16.99
N SER A 176 4.16 19.72 17.22
CA SER A 176 4.81 20.58 18.21
C SER A 176 4.83 22.06 17.80
N SER A 177 4.45 22.37 16.56
CA SER A 177 4.35 23.71 16.00
C SER A 177 3.19 23.79 15.01
N THR A 178 2.58 24.97 14.87
CA THR A 178 1.46 25.18 13.94
C THR A 178 1.87 24.93 12.49
N PRO A 179 1.18 24.04 11.76
CA PRO A 179 1.43 23.84 10.33
C PRO A 179 0.88 25.00 9.50
N TYR A 180 1.51 25.26 8.37
CA TYR A 180 0.99 26.19 7.37
C TYR A 180 1.39 25.74 5.97
N TYR A 181 0.57 26.11 4.98
CA TYR A 181 0.83 25.77 3.58
C TYR A 181 1.17 27.03 2.78
N GLY A 182 2.27 26.97 2.03
CA GLY A 182 2.72 28.08 1.20
C GLY A 182 3.62 27.62 0.08
N ASN A 183 3.45 28.20 -1.11
CA ASN A 183 4.29 27.92 -2.29
C ASN A 183 4.46 26.42 -2.59
N GLY A 184 3.36 25.65 -2.50
CA GLY A 184 3.36 24.22 -2.82
C GLY A 184 3.95 23.31 -1.76
N ARG A 185 4.12 23.79 -0.52
CA ARG A 185 4.74 23.03 0.57
C ARG A 185 3.95 23.16 1.86
N LEU A 186 3.81 22.03 2.57
CA LEU A 186 3.37 22.00 3.95
C LEU A 186 4.60 22.25 4.84
N MET A 187 4.51 23.22 5.74
CA MET A 187 5.66 23.74 6.48
C MET A 187 5.39 23.85 7.97
N PHE A 188 6.46 23.69 8.75
CA PHE A 188 6.46 23.79 10.20
C PHE A 188 7.65 24.62 10.66
N ASP A 189 7.42 25.57 11.57
CA ASP A 189 8.48 26.36 12.18
C ASP A 189 8.98 25.65 13.44
N ILE A 190 10.27 25.33 13.45
CA ILE A 190 10.92 24.50 14.46
C ILE A 190 11.90 25.36 15.23
N LYS A 191 11.79 25.31 16.57
CA LYS A 191 12.77 25.85 17.51
C LYS A 191 13.15 24.76 18.50
N LEU A 192 14.43 24.41 18.56
CA LEU A 192 14.96 23.32 19.37
C LEU A 192 16.09 23.82 20.26
N GLU A 193 15.94 23.65 21.57
CA GLU A 193 17.05 23.74 22.52
C GLU A 193 17.96 22.51 22.43
N PRO A 194 19.21 22.57 22.95
CA PRO A 194 20.10 21.40 22.99
C PRO A 194 19.43 20.17 23.62
N GLY A 195 19.41 19.05 22.89
CA GLY A 195 18.80 17.79 23.32
C GLY A 195 17.27 17.72 23.18
N GLN A 196 16.61 18.78 22.73
CA GLN A 196 15.16 18.79 22.53
C GLN A 196 14.77 18.04 21.26
N THR A 197 13.57 17.44 21.28
CA THR A 197 12.91 16.83 20.12
C THR A 197 11.66 17.61 19.74
N TRP A 198 11.50 17.84 18.45
CA TRP A 198 10.27 18.32 17.82
C TRP A 198 9.58 17.13 17.16
N HIS A 199 8.25 17.08 17.25
CA HIS A 199 7.44 15.99 16.71
C HIS A 199 6.23 16.51 15.93
N SER A 200 5.85 15.82 14.85
CA SER A 200 4.53 15.92 14.22
C SER A 200 4.15 14.61 13.57
N CYS A 201 2.86 14.30 13.62
CA CYS A 201 2.24 13.28 12.77
C CYS A 201 1.63 13.94 11.54
N VAL A 202 1.52 13.21 10.44
CA VAL A 202 0.86 13.61 9.20
C VAL A 202 0.01 12.46 8.69
N ASP A 203 -1.31 12.66 8.69
CA ASP A 203 -2.29 11.69 8.21
C ASP A 203 -2.63 11.95 6.75
N PHE A 204 -2.46 10.94 5.90
CA PHE A 204 -2.80 10.94 4.48
C PHE A 204 -4.06 10.08 4.27
N THR A 205 -5.21 10.74 4.29
CA THR A 205 -6.52 10.13 4.11
C THR A 205 -6.91 10.12 2.64
N ALA A 206 -7.18 8.95 2.08
CA ALA A 206 -7.61 8.81 0.69
C ALA A 206 -9.15 8.92 0.59
N LEU A 207 -9.61 9.62 -0.44
CA LEU A 207 -11.03 9.74 -0.80
C LEU A 207 -11.24 9.00 -2.12
N ALA A 208 -11.96 7.89 -2.10
CA ALA A 208 -12.14 7.04 -3.29
C ALA A 208 -13.51 6.36 -3.29
N ASP A 209 -14.24 6.48 -4.40
CA ASP A 209 -15.55 5.85 -4.62
C ASP A 209 -16.58 6.14 -3.51
N GLY A 210 -16.54 7.34 -2.91
CA GLY A 210 -17.40 7.73 -1.80
C GLY A 210 -16.90 7.30 -0.41
N ASP A 211 -15.85 6.48 -0.35
CA ASP A 211 -15.23 6.05 0.90
C ASP A 211 -14.16 7.05 1.38
N VAL A 212 -14.06 7.18 2.70
CA VAL A 212 -12.99 7.91 3.39
C VAL A 212 -12.06 6.90 4.04
N LEU A 213 -10.89 6.72 3.45
CA LEU A 213 -9.88 5.74 3.85
C LEU A 213 -8.86 6.45 4.76
N GLN A 214 -9.25 6.65 6.01
CA GLN A 214 -8.44 7.32 7.03
C GLN A 214 -7.46 6.32 7.67
N PRO A 215 -6.19 6.70 7.89
CA PRO A 215 -5.24 5.84 8.60
C PRO A 215 -5.71 5.49 10.02
N GLN A 216 -5.59 4.22 10.41
CA GLN A 216 -6.03 3.72 11.71
C GLN A 216 -4.95 3.80 12.82
N GLN A 217 -4.07 4.80 12.78
CA GLN A 217 -2.99 5.00 13.76
C GLN A 217 -2.91 6.48 14.17
N THR A 218 -2.88 6.73 15.47
CA THR A 218 -2.56 8.04 16.06
C THR A 218 -1.38 7.87 17.02
N CYS A 219 -0.64 8.96 17.25
CA CYS A 219 0.73 9.07 17.78
C CYS A 219 1.01 8.46 19.17
N THR A 220 0.13 7.63 19.72
CA THR A 220 0.19 7.11 21.09
C THR A 220 -0.10 5.61 21.24
N VAL A 221 -0.16 4.80 20.18
CA VAL A 221 -0.50 3.37 20.31
C VAL A 221 0.55 2.41 19.73
N SER A 222 0.82 1.40 20.57
CA SER A 222 1.46 0.10 20.40
C SER A 222 1.42 -0.53 19.00
N HIS A 223 2.29 -1.52 18.78
CA HIS A 223 2.34 -2.50 17.68
C HIS A 223 1.01 -3.25 17.35
N ASP A 224 -0.13 -2.80 17.84
CA ASP A 224 -1.43 -3.45 17.85
C ASP A 224 -2.40 -2.82 16.83
N THR A 225 -1.91 -2.58 15.60
CA THR A 225 -2.75 -2.13 14.49
C THR A 225 -3.61 -3.29 14.00
N GLU A 226 -4.75 -3.02 13.37
CA GLU A 226 -5.57 -4.10 12.80
C GLU A 226 -4.79 -4.90 11.74
N ALA A 227 -4.04 -4.21 10.87
CA ALA A 227 -3.16 -4.86 9.90
C ALA A 227 -2.10 -5.77 10.57
N ALA A 228 -1.52 -5.34 11.69
CA ALA A 228 -0.57 -6.13 12.47
C ALA A 228 -1.22 -7.34 13.13
N ARG A 229 -2.40 -7.19 13.76
CA ARG A 229 -3.19 -8.30 14.33
C ARG A 229 -3.56 -9.33 13.27
N VAL A 230 -4.13 -8.87 12.16
CA VAL A 230 -4.53 -9.71 11.02
C VAL A 230 -3.34 -10.49 10.46
N ARG A 231 -2.14 -9.89 10.41
CA ARG A 231 -0.89 -10.60 10.06
C ARG A 231 -0.53 -11.64 11.11
N ASP A 232 -0.51 -11.27 12.38
CA ASP A 232 -0.06 -12.17 13.44
C ASP A 232 -1.01 -13.37 13.58
N ASP A 233 -2.31 -13.15 13.45
CA ASP A 233 -3.32 -14.21 13.37
C ASP A 233 -3.07 -15.17 12.19
N PHE A 234 -2.71 -14.64 11.02
CA PHE A 234 -2.33 -15.45 9.87
C PHE A 234 -1.08 -16.29 10.13
N VAL A 235 -0.02 -15.67 10.64
CA VAL A 235 1.25 -16.37 10.91
C VAL A 235 1.05 -17.47 11.97
N GLN A 236 0.18 -17.23 12.96
CA GLN A 236 -0.14 -18.21 14.00
C GLN A 236 -1.06 -19.34 13.51
N SER A 237 -2.01 -19.04 12.62
CA SER A 237 -2.96 -20.03 12.09
C SER A 237 -2.41 -20.86 10.93
N ALA A 238 -1.36 -20.38 10.25
CA ALA A 238 -0.66 -21.16 9.24
C ALA A 238 0.03 -22.39 9.86
N THR A 239 0.21 -23.44 9.04
CA THR A 239 0.96 -24.64 9.44
C THR A 239 2.36 -24.26 9.88
N GLN A 240 2.78 -24.76 11.04
CA GLN A 240 4.11 -24.48 11.58
C GLN A 240 5.12 -25.52 11.09
N LEU A 241 6.30 -25.07 10.68
CA LEU A 241 7.40 -25.94 10.26
C LEU A 241 8.46 -25.98 11.36
N GLN A 242 8.84 -27.18 11.79
CA GLN A 242 10.03 -27.40 12.61
C GLN A 242 11.11 -28.06 11.76
N SER A 243 12.34 -27.56 11.86
CA SER A 243 13.49 -28.08 11.13
C SER A 243 14.74 -27.98 11.99
N SER A 244 15.63 -28.96 11.88
CA SER A 244 16.97 -28.89 12.49
C SER A 244 17.89 -27.92 11.74
N ASN A 245 17.50 -27.45 10.55
CA ASN A 245 18.20 -26.41 9.80
C ASN A 245 17.55 -25.04 10.06
N ALA A 246 18.31 -24.14 10.70
CA ALA A 246 17.86 -22.80 11.04
C ALA A 246 17.52 -21.93 9.81
N GLU A 247 18.21 -22.11 8.68
CA GLU A 247 17.94 -21.36 7.45
C GLU A 247 16.60 -21.75 6.85
N ILE A 248 16.27 -23.05 6.82
CA ILE A 248 14.97 -23.54 6.34
C ILE A 248 13.83 -22.98 7.21
N ALA A 249 14.01 -22.99 8.53
CA ALA A 249 13.03 -22.42 9.46
C ALA A 249 12.86 -20.90 9.23
N ALA A 250 13.96 -20.18 8.99
CA ALA A 250 13.93 -18.76 8.71
C ALA A 250 13.24 -18.44 7.37
N TYR A 251 13.56 -19.18 6.30
CA TYR A 251 12.92 -18.99 4.98
C TYR A 251 11.43 -19.26 5.04
N TYR A 252 11.00 -20.34 5.68
CA TYR A 252 9.59 -20.66 5.83
C TYR A 252 8.83 -19.56 6.59
N ARG A 253 9.42 -19.08 7.71
CA ARG A 253 8.83 -17.98 8.48
C ARG A 253 8.72 -16.70 7.66
N GLN A 254 9.75 -16.36 6.87
CA GLN A 254 9.71 -15.20 5.98
C GLN A 254 8.65 -15.37 4.90
N SER A 255 8.53 -16.56 4.29
CA SER A 255 7.49 -16.85 3.30
C SER A 255 6.09 -16.65 3.88
N LEU A 256 5.83 -17.05 5.13
CA LEU A 256 4.56 -16.74 5.80
C LEU A 256 4.36 -15.22 5.94
N ILE A 257 5.37 -14.48 6.40
CA ILE A 257 5.27 -13.02 6.54
C ILE A 257 4.95 -12.35 5.18
N ASP A 258 5.59 -12.81 4.11
CA ASP A 258 5.39 -12.29 2.75
C ASP A 258 3.99 -12.62 2.20
N PHE A 259 3.51 -13.86 2.40
CA PHE A 259 2.13 -14.23 2.07
C PHE A 259 1.12 -13.43 2.89
N GLY A 260 1.42 -13.18 4.16
CA GLY A 260 0.62 -12.32 5.04
C GLY A 260 0.58 -10.86 4.59
N ALA A 261 1.61 -10.38 3.88
CA ALA A 261 1.61 -9.05 3.30
C ALA A 261 0.73 -8.96 2.04
N LEU A 262 0.65 -10.04 1.26
CA LEU A 262 -0.03 -10.08 -0.04
C LEU A 262 -1.44 -10.67 0.09
N ARG A 263 -2.30 -10.07 0.92
CA ARG A 263 -3.67 -10.54 1.13
C ARG A 263 -4.70 -9.52 0.71
N ILE A 264 -5.74 -10.01 0.05
CA ILE A 264 -6.95 -9.26 -0.29
C ILE A 264 -8.08 -9.79 0.56
N LYS A 265 -8.75 -8.89 1.27
CA LYS A 265 -9.93 -9.22 2.06
C LYS A 265 -11.09 -9.59 1.14
N VAL A 266 -11.71 -10.74 1.41
CA VAL A 266 -12.90 -11.22 0.72
C VAL A 266 -14.03 -11.31 1.74
N GLU A 267 -15.21 -10.80 1.39
CA GLU A 267 -16.38 -10.84 2.27
C GLU A 267 -17.47 -11.66 1.60
N ASP A 268 -18.08 -12.57 2.37
CA ASP A 268 -19.23 -13.36 1.92
C ASP A 268 -20.17 -13.61 3.09
N ARG A 269 -21.43 -13.19 2.94
CA ARG A 269 -22.51 -13.38 3.93
C ARG A 269 -22.11 -12.98 5.37
N GLY A 270 -21.37 -11.87 5.51
CA GLY A 270 -20.90 -11.36 6.81
C GLY A 270 -19.68 -12.08 7.39
N GLN A 271 -19.10 -13.05 6.68
CA GLN A 271 -17.84 -13.70 7.04
C GLN A 271 -16.68 -13.10 6.24
N HIS A 272 -15.48 -13.20 6.79
CA HIS A 272 -14.25 -12.70 6.17
C HIS A 272 -13.33 -13.85 5.77
N PHE A 273 -12.81 -13.75 4.56
CA PHE A 273 -11.84 -14.66 3.96
C PHE A 273 -10.65 -13.87 3.43
N TRP A 274 -9.60 -14.59 3.07
CA TRP A 274 -8.42 -14.03 2.46
C TRP A 274 -8.17 -14.66 1.10
N MET A 275 -7.77 -13.84 0.14
CA MET A 275 -7.31 -14.25 -1.17
C MET A 275 -5.89 -13.73 -1.36
N PRO A 276 -4.94 -14.51 -1.90
CA PRO A 276 -3.60 -14.01 -2.15
C PRO A 276 -3.60 -13.00 -3.31
N ALA A 277 -2.83 -11.92 -3.15
CA ALA A 277 -2.45 -11.01 -4.23
C ALA A 277 -1.18 -11.52 -4.92
N ALA A 278 -1.00 -11.16 -6.19
CA ALA A 278 0.16 -11.60 -6.96
C ALA A 278 1.42 -10.76 -6.68
N GLY A 279 1.29 -9.46 -6.38
CA GLY A 279 2.42 -8.65 -5.93
C GLY A 279 2.33 -7.15 -6.21
N ILE A 280 3.17 -6.39 -5.50
CA ILE A 280 3.29 -4.93 -5.62
C ILE A 280 4.31 -4.58 -6.71
N PRO A 281 4.11 -3.48 -7.47
CA PRO A 281 2.95 -2.58 -7.42
C PRO A 281 1.81 -2.98 -8.35
N TRP A 282 2.06 -3.78 -9.39
CA TRP A 282 1.11 -3.91 -10.50
C TRP A 282 -0.01 -4.92 -10.31
N PHE A 283 0.16 -5.87 -9.39
CA PHE A 283 -0.68 -7.06 -9.29
C PHE A 283 -1.35 -7.22 -7.91
N VAL A 284 -1.55 -6.10 -7.20
CA VAL A 284 -2.28 -6.03 -5.92
C VAL A 284 -3.78 -5.81 -6.17
N ALA A 285 -4.35 -6.66 -7.03
CA ALA A 285 -5.76 -6.66 -7.38
C ALA A 285 -6.29 -8.11 -7.40
N VAL A 286 -7.59 -8.30 -7.62
CA VAL A 286 -8.14 -9.66 -7.76
C VAL A 286 -7.69 -10.20 -9.11
N PHE A 287 -6.73 -11.12 -9.10
CA PHE A 287 -6.24 -11.87 -10.24
C PHE A 287 -6.63 -13.34 -10.11
N GLY A 288 -7.42 -13.86 -11.04
CA GLY A 288 -8.01 -15.19 -10.91
C GLY A 288 -7.00 -16.31 -10.92
N ARG A 289 -6.22 -16.42 -12.02
CA ARG A 289 -5.23 -17.49 -12.19
C ARG A 289 -4.19 -17.49 -11.08
N ASP A 290 -3.59 -16.33 -10.85
CA ASP A 290 -2.45 -16.19 -9.94
C ASP A 290 -2.88 -16.57 -8.52
N ALA A 291 -4.07 -16.16 -8.09
CA ALA A 291 -4.58 -16.51 -6.78
C ALA A 291 -4.95 -17.99 -6.65
N ILE A 292 -5.51 -18.63 -7.69
CA ILE A 292 -5.79 -20.08 -7.65
C ILE A 292 -4.47 -20.85 -7.54
N ILE A 293 -3.47 -20.52 -8.37
CA ILE A 293 -2.18 -21.22 -8.36
C ILE A 293 -1.48 -21.07 -7.01
N ALA A 294 -1.42 -19.84 -6.48
CA ALA A 294 -0.83 -19.59 -5.18
C ALA A 294 -1.57 -20.37 -4.08
N SER A 295 -2.90 -20.35 -4.10
CA SER A 295 -3.74 -21.07 -3.14
C SER A 295 -3.51 -22.58 -3.18
N LEU A 296 -3.42 -23.17 -4.37
CA LEU A 296 -3.12 -24.60 -4.56
C LEU A 296 -1.73 -24.96 -4.03
N GLN A 297 -0.72 -24.12 -4.30
CA GLN A 297 0.64 -24.35 -3.82
C GLN A 297 0.75 -24.22 -2.29
N THR A 298 -0.10 -23.40 -1.67
CA THR A 298 -0.10 -23.18 -0.21
C THR A 298 -1.22 -23.89 0.53
N ILE A 299 -1.98 -24.78 -0.12
CA ILE A 299 -3.18 -25.38 0.49
C ILE A 299 -2.87 -26.15 1.78
N MET A 300 -1.71 -26.80 1.84
CA MET A 300 -1.23 -27.54 3.01
C MET A 300 -0.71 -26.63 4.12
N VAL A 301 -0.52 -25.34 3.85
CA VAL A 301 -0.02 -24.33 4.79
C VAL A 301 -1.15 -23.45 5.32
N TYR A 302 -2.03 -22.98 4.43
CA TYR A 302 -3.15 -22.11 4.79
C TYR A 302 -4.31 -22.27 3.78
N PRO A 303 -5.26 -23.20 4.04
CA PRO A 303 -6.33 -23.54 3.10
C PRO A 303 -7.37 -22.42 2.91
N GLU A 304 -7.45 -21.46 3.84
CA GLU A 304 -8.39 -20.33 3.74
C GLU A 304 -8.12 -19.44 2.52
N PHE A 305 -6.91 -19.45 1.96
CA PHE A 305 -6.62 -18.77 0.69
C PHE A 305 -7.38 -19.39 -0.49
N ALA A 306 -7.43 -20.71 -0.58
CA ALA A 306 -8.22 -21.40 -1.61
C ALA A 306 -9.70 -21.08 -1.42
N ARG A 307 -10.19 -21.14 -0.18
CA ARG A 307 -11.59 -20.82 0.14
C ARG A 307 -11.96 -19.39 -0.27
N GLY A 308 -11.18 -18.39 0.14
CA GLY A 308 -11.42 -17.00 -0.20
C GLY A 308 -11.33 -16.74 -1.71
N THR A 309 -10.37 -17.38 -2.39
CA THR A 309 -10.23 -17.31 -3.85
C THR A 309 -11.47 -17.87 -4.56
N LEU A 310 -11.91 -19.08 -4.21
CA LEU A 310 -13.08 -19.72 -4.82
C LEU A 310 -14.36 -18.91 -4.59
N ILE A 311 -14.56 -18.38 -3.39
CA ILE A 311 -15.69 -17.51 -3.06
C ILE A 311 -15.64 -16.26 -3.94
N LYS A 312 -14.49 -15.57 -3.99
CA LYS A 312 -14.38 -14.30 -4.71
C LYS A 312 -14.58 -14.48 -6.21
N LEU A 313 -14.03 -15.54 -6.80
CA LEU A 313 -14.23 -15.84 -8.21
C LEU A 313 -15.66 -16.24 -8.52
N ALA A 314 -16.33 -17.01 -7.66
CA ALA A 314 -17.74 -17.34 -7.82
C ALA A 314 -18.64 -16.08 -7.76
N GLN A 315 -18.36 -15.14 -6.86
CA GLN A 315 -19.07 -13.86 -6.77
C GLN A 315 -18.92 -12.99 -8.03
N LEU A 316 -17.84 -13.20 -8.80
CA LEU A 316 -17.51 -12.44 -9.99
C LEU A 316 -17.57 -13.29 -11.27
N GLN A 317 -18.25 -14.44 -11.24
CA GLN A 317 -18.43 -15.28 -12.41
C GLN A 317 -19.29 -14.53 -13.43
N ALA A 318 -18.89 -14.56 -14.71
CA ALA A 318 -19.67 -13.98 -15.78
C ALA A 318 -21.02 -14.71 -15.93
N THR A 319 -22.10 -13.94 -16.05
CA THR A 319 -23.47 -14.45 -16.24
C THR A 319 -24.06 -14.09 -17.61
N THR A 320 -23.41 -13.20 -18.35
CA THR A 320 -23.84 -12.72 -19.67
C THR A 320 -22.68 -12.74 -20.66
N VAL A 321 -23.00 -12.62 -21.95
CA VAL A 321 -22.00 -12.42 -23.00
C VAL A 321 -21.66 -10.93 -23.10
N ASP A 322 -20.37 -10.62 -23.18
CA ASP A 322 -19.85 -9.26 -23.39
C ASP A 322 -18.50 -9.33 -24.12
N ASP A 323 -18.49 -8.96 -25.40
CA ASP A 323 -17.32 -9.05 -26.26
C ASP A 323 -16.19 -8.10 -25.84
N TRP A 324 -16.51 -6.95 -25.23
CA TRP A 324 -15.48 -6.00 -24.77
C TRP A 324 -14.70 -6.58 -23.60
N ARG A 325 -15.39 -7.25 -22.68
CA ARG A 325 -14.78 -7.85 -21.48
C ARG A 325 -14.32 -9.29 -21.66
N ASP A 326 -14.47 -9.87 -22.86
CA ASP A 326 -14.30 -11.30 -23.13
C ASP A 326 -15.18 -12.22 -22.25
N ALA A 327 -16.35 -11.72 -21.83
CA ALA A 327 -17.22 -12.42 -20.89
C ALA A 327 -18.16 -13.39 -21.63
N GLN A 328 -18.32 -14.58 -21.05
CA GLN A 328 -19.34 -15.56 -21.44
C GLN A 328 -19.87 -16.22 -20.18
N PRO A 329 -21.15 -16.63 -20.12
CA PRO A 329 -21.72 -17.31 -18.96
C PRO A 329 -20.84 -18.46 -18.49
N GLY A 330 -20.48 -18.45 -17.20
CA GLY A 330 -19.64 -19.47 -16.57
C GLY A 330 -18.16 -19.11 -16.47
N ARG A 331 -17.65 -18.13 -17.23
CA ARG A 331 -16.23 -17.74 -17.20
C ARG A 331 -15.84 -17.08 -15.88
N MET A 332 -14.62 -17.40 -15.44
CA MET A 332 -13.96 -16.73 -14.31
C MET A 332 -13.06 -15.60 -14.82
N LEU A 333 -12.97 -14.51 -14.06
CA LEU A 333 -12.20 -13.34 -14.47
C LEU A 333 -10.69 -13.60 -14.58
N HIS A 334 -10.03 -12.85 -15.46
CA HIS A 334 -8.59 -12.64 -15.43
C HIS A 334 -8.21 -11.70 -14.29
N GLU A 335 -8.72 -10.47 -14.34
CA GLU A 335 -8.47 -9.45 -13.33
C GLU A 335 -9.64 -8.44 -13.22
N ILE A 336 -9.69 -7.71 -12.10
CA ILE A 336 -10.58 -6.55 -11.92
C ILE A 336 -9.75 -5.35 -11.47
N ARG A 337 -10.09 -4.17 -11.99
CA ARG A 337 -9.45 -2.89 -11.67
C ARG A 337 -10.45 -1.86 -11.21
N ARG A 338 -9.96 -0.89 -10.45
CA ARG A 338 -10.74 0.18 -9.82
C ARG A 338 -10.25 1.59 -10.20
N GLY A 339 -9.26 1.69 -11.09
CA GLY A 339 -8.71 2.95 -11.58
C GLY A 339 -9.64 3.67 -12.56
N GLU A 340 -9.25 4.90 -12.93
CA GLU A 340 -10.02 5.76 -13.82
C GLU A 340 -10.39 5.06 -15.12
N LEU A 341 -9.41 4.42 -15.77
CA LEU A 341 -9.61 3.83 -17.09
C LEU A 341 -10.65 2.70 -17.05
N ALA A 342 -10.65 1.92 -15.96
CA ALA A 342 -11.60 0.84 -15.77
C ALA A 342 -13.01 1.40 -15.47
N GLN A 343 -13.12 2.38 -14.57
CA GLN A 343 -14.41 2.97 -14.20
C GLN A 343 -15.08 3.74 -15.34
N LEU A 344 -14.30 4.38 -16.21
CA LEU A 344 -14.80 5.05 -17.41
C LEU A 344 -14.95 4.10 -18.60
N HIS A 345 -14.74 2.79 -18.41
CA HIS A 345 -14.83 1.75 -19.43
C HIS A 345 -13.91 1.95 -20.65
N GLU A 346 -12.81 2.69 -20.49
CA GLU A 346 -11.76 2.83 -21.51
C GLU A 346 -10.91 1.55 -21.66
N ILE A 347 -10.92 0.70 -20.64
CA ILE A 347 -10.32 -0.64 -20.64
C ILE A 347 -11.33 -1.68 -20.11
N PRO A 348 -11.18 -2.97 -20.44
CA PRO A 348 -12.21 -3.98 -20.14
C PRO A 348 -12.24 -4.50 -18.68
N HIS A 349 -11.54 -3.86 -17.76
CA HIS A 349 -11.16 -4.43 -16.46
C HIS A 349 -12.25 -4.35 -15.37
N THR A 350 -13.52 -4.46 -15.74
CA THR A 350 -14.69 -4.32 -14.84
C THR A 350 -15.70 -5.47 -14.91
N PRO A 351 -15.37 -6.70 -14.45
CA PRO A 351 -14.09 -7.39 -14.53
C PRO A 351 -13.72 -7.78 -15.98
N TYR A 352 -12.45 -8.09 -16.24
CA TYR A 352 -11.99 -8.61 -17.53
C TYR A 352 -11.85 -10.14 -17.50
N TYR A 353 -12.26 -10.85 -18.56
CA TYR A 353 -12.34 -12.32 -18.64
C TYR A 353 -11.48 -12.94 -19.77
N GLY A 354 -10.50 -12.19 -20.30
CA GLY A 354 -9.65 -12.62 -21.41
C GLY A 354 -8.60 -13.68 -21.07
N THR A 355 -8.92 -14.61 -20.18
CA THR A 355 -8.06 -15.71 -19.74
C THR A 355 -8.77 -17.04 -19.99
N ILE A 356 -8.04 -18.04 -20.50
CA ILE A 356 -8.62 -19.35 -20.83
C ILE A 356 -8.49 -20.33 -19.65
N ASP A 357 -7.43 -20.17 -18.86
CA ASP A 357 -7.01 -21.11 -17.83
C ASP A 357 -7.74 -20.95 -16.48
N THR A 358 -8.09 -19.73 -16.05
CA THR A 358 -8.73 -19.50 -14.73
C THR A 358 -9.99 -20.35 -14.54
N THR A 359 -10.84 -20.48 -15.55
CA THR A 359 -12.07 -21.28 -15.46
C THR A 359 -11.76 -22.77 -15.26
N ILE A 360 -10.75 -23.30 -15.95
CA ILE A 360 -10.33 -24.70 -15.84
C ILE A 360 -9.69 -24.96 -14.47
N LEU A 361 -8.85 -24.03 -14.00
CA LEU A 361 -8.20 -24.09 -12.69
C LEU A 361 -9.23 -24.02 -11.56
N PHE A 362 -10.25 -23.16 -11.67
CA PHE A 362 -11.33 -23.04 -10.69
C PHE A 362 -12.08 -24.35 -10.49
N LEU A 363 -12.37 -25.07 -11.58
CA LEU A 363 -13.01 -26.38 -11.51
C LEU A 363 -12.10 -27.42 -10.84
N SER A 364 -10.80 -27.37 -11.12
CA SER A 364 -9.82 -28.31 -10.56
C SER A 364 -9.66 -28.13 -9.04
N ASP A 365 -9.58 -26.89 -8.56
CA ASP A 365 -9.44 -26.55 -7.13
C ASP A 365 -10.67 -26.97 -6.30
N ARG A 366 -11.87 -26.99 -6.92
CA ARG A 366 -13.09 -27.52 -6.30
C ARG A 366 -13.10 -29.04 -6.12
N ILE A 367 -12.31 -29.78 -6.90
CA ILE A 367 -12.31 -31.24 -6.90
C ILE A 367 -11.29 -31.79 -5.89
N ASP A 368 -10.37 -30.97 -5.37
CA ASP A 368 -9.35 -31.43 -4.42
C ASP A 368 -9.99 -31.90 -3.09
N PRO A 369 -9.80 -33.18 -2.69
CA PRO A 369 -10.32 -33.67 -1.42
C PRO A 369 -9.77 -32.93 -0.18
N ALA A 370 -8.67 -32.19 -0.29
CA ALA A 370 -8.15 -31.36 0.80
C ALA A 370 -8.99 -30.09 1.05
N THR A 371 -9.51 -29.44 -0.01
CA THR A 371 -10.48 -28.34 0.13
C THR A 371 -11.83 -28.86 0.64
N ALA A 372 -12.23 -30.06 0.25
CA ALA A 372 -13.51 -30.68 0.65
C ALA A 372 -13.53 -31.27 2.08
N ARG A 373 -12.38 -31.67 2.64
CA ARG A 373 -12.31 -32.32 3.99
C ARG A 373 -12.23 -31.34 5.16
N ASN A 374 -11.69 -30.14 4.96
CA ASN A 374 -11.59 -29.13 6.02
C ASN A 374 -12.82 -28.22 6.11
N SER A 375 -13.80 -28.42 5.23
CA SER A 375 -15.04 -27.65 5.18
C SER A 375 -16.18 -28.34 5.93
N ASN A 376 -16.10 -28.43 7.25
CA ASN A 376 -17.26 -28.83 8.09
C ASN A 376 -18.39 -27.75 8.12
N GLY A 377 -18.46 -26.88 7.11
CA GLY A 377 -19.49 -25.86 6.93
C GLY A 377 -19.91 -25.63 5.47
N LEU A 378 -19.49 -26.48 4.52
CA LEU A 378 -19.89 -26.38 3.10
C LEU A 378 -21.13 -27.21 2.74
N GLU A 379 -21.92 -27.68 3.71
CA GLU A 379 -23.20 -28.37 3.44
C GLU A 379 -24.25 -27.51 2.70
N ASN A 380 -23.99 -26.23 2.40
CA ASN A 380 -24.92 -25.36 1.68
C ASN A 380 -24.36 -24.69 0.40
N ILE A 381 -23.34 -25.27 -0.24
CA ILE A 381 -23.09 -25.01 -1.67
C ILE A 381 -23.48 -26.27 -2.46
N SER A 382 -24.79 -26.51 -2.55
CA SER A 382 -25.37 -27.44 -3.52
C SER A 382 -25.25 -26.86 -4.94
N CYS A 383 -24.04 -26.76 -5.46
CA CYS A 383 -23.77 -26.40 -6.85
C CYS A 383 -23.67 -27.63 -7.77
N LEU A 384 -24.57 -28.61 -7.58
CA LEU A 384 -24.83 -29.68 -8.55
C LEU A 384 -26.00 -29.34 -9.50
N ASN A 385 -26.64 -28.17 -9.34
CA ASN A 385 -27.75 -27.72 -10.18
C ASN A 385 -27.35 -26.76 -11.32
N LEU A 386 -26.05 -26.60 -11.63
CA LEU A 386 -25.56 -25.74 -12.72
C LEU A 386 -25.01 -26.52 -13.93
N LEU A 387 -25.30 -27.82 -14.01
CA LEU A 387 -25.01 -28.67 -15.17
C LEU A 387 -26.28 -29.33 -15.75
N ASN A 388 -27.42 -28.65 -15.67
CA ASN A 388 -28.61 -28.95 -16.48
C ASN A 388 -29.12 -27.67 -17.15
#